data_AF-A0A7X9HKB7-F1
#
_entry.id   AF-A0A7X9HKB7-F1
#
_cell.length_a   1.000
_cell.length_b   1.000
_cell.length_c   1.000
_cell.angle_alpha   90.00
_cell.angle_beta   90.00
_cell.angle_gamma   90.00
#
_symmetry.space_group_name_H-M   'P 1'
#
loop_
_entity.id
_entity.type
_entity.pdbx_description
1 polymer ?
#
loop_
_entity_poly.entity_id
_entity_poly.type
_entity_poly.pdbx_seq_one_letter_code
_entity_poly.pdbx_strand_id
1 'polypeptide(L)'
;ARLTPKPWRCGQERIKISFPFSNAGQAERCARWVSSYQKRHAAFATCELVATVGNPAVHPEIAAMVSLHDQRTRVGSGLPLA
;
A
#
# COMPACT_ATOMS: atom_id res chain seq x y z
N ALA A 1 5.03 -4.65 -7.11
CA ALA A 1 5.13 -4.26 -5.69
C ALA A 1 3.73 -4.15 -5.07
N ARG A 2 3.57 -4.22 -3.74
CA ARG A 2 2.29 -3.85 -3.11
C ARG A 2 2.12 -2.33 -3.21
N LEU A 3 0.89 -1.86 -3.42
CA LEU A 3 0.59 -0.42 -3.44
C LEU A 3 0.30 0.15 -2.04
N THR A 4 0.27 -0.70 -1.02
CA THR A 4 0.10 -0.30 0.38
C THR A 4 1.00 -1.15 1.30
N PRO A 5 1.37 -0.63 2.49
CA PRO A 5 2.25 -1.31 3.43
C PRO A 5 1.78 -2.70 3.86
N LYS A 6 2.72 -3.57 4.24
CA LYS A 6 2.35 -4.80 4.95
C LYS A 6 1.78 -4.40 6.33
N PRO A 7 0.61 -4.91 6.76
CA PRO A 7 -0.02 -4.48 8.02
C PRO A 7 0.94 -4.49 9.21
N TRP A 8 1.72 -5.55 9.38
CA TRP A 8 2.64 -5.69 10.51
C TRP A 8 3.82 -4.71 10.47
N ARG A 9 4.17 -4.14 9.32
CA ARG A 9 5.20 -3.10 9.22
C ARG A 9 4.69 -1.71 9.62
N CYS A 10 3.37 -1.50 9.60
CA CYS A 10 2.73 -0.28 10.12
C CYS A 10 2.02 -0.51 11.47
N GLY A 11 2.43 -1.53 12.23
CA GLY A 11 1.88 -1.83 13.56
C GLY A 11 0.42 -2.32 13.56
N GLN A 12 -0.09 -2.80 12.43
CA GLN A 12 -1.41 -3.43 12.32
C GLN A 12 -1.27 -4.95 12.30
N GLU A 13 -2.09 -5.65 13.08
CA GLU A 13 -2.12 -7.11 13.02
C GLU A 13 -2.58 -7.61 11.64
N ARG A 14 -2.10 -8.79 11.24
CA ARG A 14 -2.56 -9.44 10.01
C ARG A 14 -4.07 -9.74 10.11
N ILE A 15 -4.81 -9.51 9.03
CA ILE A 15 -6.22 -9.93 8.95
C ILE A 15 -6.33 -11.46 9.05
N LYS A 16 -7.20 -11.95 9.94
CA LYS A 16 -7.48 -13.38 10.16
C LYS A 16 -8.87 -13.78 9.64
N ILE A 17 -9.45 -12.97 8.77
CA ILE A 17 -10.79 -13.16 8.21
C ILE A 17 -10.63 -13.55 6.76
N SER A 18 -11.24 -14.66 6.38
CA SER A 18 -11.24 -15.15 5.00
C SER A 18 -12.49 -14.68 4.27
N PHE A 19 -12.35 -14.47 2.96
CA PHE A 19 -13.48 -14.30 2.04
C PHE A 19 -13.77 -15.66 1.37
N PRO A 20 -15.03 -16.03 1.08
CA PRO A 20 -16.27 -15.28 1.35
C PRO A 20 -16.63 -15.22 2.84
N PHE A 21 -17.36 -14.18 3.23
CA PHE A 21 -17.80 -14.02 4.63
C PHE A 21 -18.91 -15.01 4.95
N SER A 22 -18.77 -15.75 6.04
CA SER A 22 -19.76 -16.74 6.48
C SER A 22 -20.99 -16.10 7.14
N ASN A 23 -20.88 -14.86 7.63
CA ASN A 23 -21.99 -14.10 8.22
C ASN A 23 -21.69 -12.59 8.28
N ALA A 24 -22.70 -11.79 8.60
CA ALA A 24 -22.59 -10.33 8.75
C ALA A 24 -21.53 -9.90 9.77
N GLY A 25 -21.38 -10.64 10.87
CA GLY A 25 -20.36 -10.37 11.89
C GLY A 25 -18.92 -10.48 11.37
N GLN A 26 -18.63 -11.38 10.42
CA GLN A 26 -17.33 -11.43 9.74
C GLN A 26 -17.10 -10.21 8.84
N ALA A 27 -18.14 -9.79 8.09
CA ALA A 27 -18.07 -8.61 7.24
C ALA A 27 -17.77 -7.34 8.07
N GLU A 28 -18.45 -7.16 9.19
CA GLU A 28 -18.23 -6.03 10.11
C GLU A 28 -16.82 -6.05 10.73
N ARG A 29 -16.33 -7.21 11.16
CA ARG A 29 -14.96 -7.35 11.66
C ARG A 29 -13.93 -7.00 10.59
N CYS A 30 -14.17 -7.42 9.35
CA CYS A 30 -13.31 -7.09 8.21
C CYS A 30 -13.30 -5.58 7.96
N ALA A 31 -14.47 -4.95 7.91
CA ALA A 31 -14.60 -3.50 7.73
C ALA A 31 -13.87 -2.71 8.83
N ARG A 32 -14.01 -3.12 10.11
CA ARG A 32 -13.27 -2.52 11.23
C ARG A 32 -11.76 -2.69 11.09
N TRP A 33 -11.31 -3.87 10.69
CA TRP A 33 -9.89 -4.12 10.44
C TRP A 33 -9.35 -3.25 9.30
N VAL A 34 -10.09 -3.13 8.19
CA VAL A 34 -9.73 -2.28 7.04
C VAL A 34 -9.63 -0.81 7.46
N SER A 35 -10.62 -0.30 8.20
CA SER A 35 -10.60 1.08 8.69
C SER A 35 -9.40 1.37 9.60
N SER A 36 -9.08 0.45 10.52
CA SER A 36 -7.90 0.60 11.40
C SER A 36 -6.59 0.55 10.61
N TYR A 37 -6.47 -0.37 9.65
CA TYR A 37 -5.32 -0.47 8.76
C TYR A 37 -5.13 0.80 7.92
N GLN A 38 -6.20 1.36 7.35
CA GLN A 38 -6.16 2.58 6.55
C GLN A 38 -5.63 3.77 7.36
N LYS A 39 -6.10 3.95 8.60
CA LYS A 39 -5.60 5.00 9.49
C LYS A 39 -4.11 4.84 9.79
N ARG A 40 -3.65 3.61 10.07
CA ARG A 40 -2.25 3.34 10.41
C ARG A 40 -1.32 3.47 9.20
N HIS A 41 -1.70 2.90 8.05
CA HIS A 41 -0.81 2.91 6.90
C HIS A 41 -0.60 4.31 6.34
N ALA A 42 -1.53 5.25 6.58
CA ALA A 42 -1.44 6.63 6.12
C ALA A 42 -0.17 7.36 6.61
N ALA A 43 0.53 6.86 7.64
CA ALA A 43 1.79 7.43 8.10
C ALA A 43 3.06 6.90 7.37
N PHE A 44 2.93 6.01 6.38
CA PHE A 44 4.07 5.29 5.79
C PHE A 44 4.10 5.32 4.26
N ALA A 45 5.28 5.42 3.66
CA ALA A 45 5.46 5.07 2.25
C ALA A 45 5.69 3.56 2.09
N THR A 46 5.42 3.00 0.91
CA THR A 46 5.67 1.58 0.61
C THR A 46 6.94 1.38 -0.22
N CYS A 47 7.29 2.36 -1.04
CA CYS A 47 8.47 2.35 -1.89
C CYS A 47 9.17 3.69 -1.81
N GLU A 48 10.47 3.69 -2.09
CA GLU A 48 11.29 4.87 -2.29
C GLU A 48 12.15 4.64 -3.54
N LEU A 49 12.34 5.70 -4.35
CA LEU A 49 13.20 5.64 -5.51
C LEU A 49 14.65 5.79 -5.05
N VAL A 50 15.38 4.67 -4.97
CA VAL A 50 16.76 4.67 -4.50
C VAL A 50 17.72 5.18 -5.57
N ALA A 51 17.54 4.77 -6.82
CA ALA A 51 18.38 5.17 -7.94
C ALA A 51 17.68 4.92 -9.28
N THR A 52 18.05 5.68 -10.30
CA THR A 52 17.77 5.37 -11.70
C THR A 52 19.08 4.97 -12.35
N VAL A 53 19.12 3.79 -12.98
CA VAL A 53 20.33 3.23 -13.58
C VAL A 53 20.08 3.03 -15.08
N GLY A 54 20.96 3.55 -15.93
CA GLY A 54 20.83 3.48 -17.38
C GLY A 54 20.04 4.65 -17.98
N ASN A 55 19.29 4.40 -19.06
CA ASN A 55 18.49 5.42 -19.74
C ASN A 55 17.27 5.81 -18.87
N PRO A 56 17.15 7.08 -18.42
CA PRO A 56 16.03 7.52 -17.59
C PRO A 56 14.74 7.74 -18.39
N ALA A 57 14.77 7.66 -19.73
CA ALA A 57 13.60 7.88 -20.55
C ALA A 57 12.56 6.77 -20.36
N VAL A 58 11.39 7.16 -19.85
CA VAL A 58 10.22 6.29 -19.70
C VAL A 58 9.39 6.36 -20.97
N HIS A 59 9.04 5.23 -21.57
CA HIS A 59 8.19 5.19 -22.75
C HIS A 59 6.79 5.76 -22.43
N PRO A 60 6.19 6.61 -23.30
CA PRO A 60 4.94 7.31 -23.00
C PRO A 60 3.78 6.40 -22.57
N GLU A 61 3.67 5.20 -23.17
CA GLU A 61 2.60 4.25 -22.86
C GLU A 61 2.66 3.70 -21.43
N ILE A 62 3.84 3.64 -20.81
CA ILE A 62 3.99 3.14 -19.43
C ILE A 62 4.06 4.28 -18.41
N ALA A 63 4.23 5.53 -18.85
CA ALA A 63 4.43 6.67 -17.96
C ALA A 63 3.27 6.82 -16.95
N ALA A 64 2.02 6.67 -17.42
CA ALA A 64 0.84 6.74 -16.55
C ALA A 64 0.82 5.63 -15.48
N MET A 65 1.30 4.43 -15.82
CA MET A 65 1.37 3.31 -14.88
C MET A 65 2.45 3.53 -13.82
N VAL A 66 3.62 4.04 -14.21
CA VAL A 66 4.70 4.40 -13.28
C VAL A 66 4.22 5.52 -12.34
N SER A 67 3.62 6.58 -12.88
CA SER A 67 3.08 7.67 -12.05
C SER A 67 1.99 7.18 -11.07
N LEU A 68 1.09 6.30 -11.52
CA LEU A 68 0.09 5.70 -10.63
C LEU A 68 0.76 4.88 -9.53
N HIS A 69 1.75 4.05 -9.87
CA HIS A 69 2.50 3.28 -8.89
C HIS A 69 3.15 4.18 -7.84
N ASP A 70 3.88 5.20 -8.27
CA ASP A 70 4.64 6.08 -7.38
C ASP A 70 3.71 6.90 -6.49
N GLN A 71 2.59 7.37 -7.03
CA GLN A 71 1.56 8.06 -6.25
C GLN A 71 0.97 7.15 -5.17
N ARG A 72 0.61 5.90 -5.50
CA ARG A 72 -0.02 4.98 -4.54
C ARG A 72 0.94 4.49 -3.48
N THR A 73 2.20 4.27 -3.85
CA THR A 73 3.26 3.85 -2.94
C THR A 73 3.91 5.02 -2.19
N ARG A 74 3.59 6.26 -2.57
CA ARG A 74 4.06 7.52 -1.97
C ARG A 74 5.57 7.68 -2.00
N VAL A 75 6.16 7.32 -3.13
CA VAL A 75 7.59 7.55 -3.43
C VAL A 75 7.93 9.03 -3.24
N GLY A 76 9.05 9.32 -2.57
CA GLY A 76 9.55 10.68 -2.37
C GLY A 76 8.76 11.50 -1.34
N SER A 77 7.80 10.89 -0.63
CA SER A 77 7.02 11.59 0.41
C SER A 77 7.82 11.86 1.69
N GLY A 78 8.99 11.24 1.86
CA GLY A 78 9.80 11.32 3.08
C GLY A 78 9.19 10.58 4.29
N LEU A 79 8.06 9.91 4.12
CA LEU A 79 7.46 9.07 5.15
C LEU A 79 8.32 7.82 5.42
N PRO A 80 8.33 7.28 6.64
CA PRO A 80 8.99 6.01 6.93
C PRO A 80 8.44 4.87 6.06
N LEU A 81 9.29 3.90 5.72
CA LEU A 81 8.91 2.77 4.88
C LEU A 81 8.23 1.64 5.67
N ALA A 82 7.13 1.11 5.12
CA ALA A 82 6.42 -0.08 5.62
C ALA A 82 5.75 -0.91 4.51
#